data_AF-A0A5R2N0U3-F1
#
_entry.id   AF-A0A5R2N0U3-F1
#
_cell.length_a   1.000
_cell.length_b   1.000
_cell.length_c   1.000
_cell.angle_alpha   90.00
_cell.angle_beta   90.00
_cell.angle_gamma   90.00
#
_symmetry.space_group_name_H-M   'P 1'
#
loop_
_entity.id
_entity.type
_entity.pdbx_description
1 polymer ?
#
loop_
_entity_poly.entity_id
_entity_poly.type
_entity_poly.pdbx_seq_one_letter_code
_entity_poly.pdbx_strand_id
1 'polypeptide(L)'
;FTSAGRSSCPPANANLIKVKDRPGVLALSFNVTYWDYLGWKDTFGKQEFTQRQVSYEPPLGHDGPFTPQVVVNGHADVVGAAPGEIEHLITATAKTGGPSLSLDGGKVAIGAGAAPGGKADVWLVRYTKGVVEVPVARGE
;
A
#
# COMPACT_ATOMS: atom_id res chain seq x y z
N PHE A 1 -0.30 3.15 -2.49
CA PHE A 1 -0.49 3.08 -3.94
C PHE A 1 0.27 4.22 -4.60
N THR A 2 1.05 3.90 -5.63
CA THR A 2 1.98 4.83 -6.29
C THR A 2 2.09 4.49 -7.77
N SER A 3 2.71 5.36 -8.56
CA SER A 3 3.11 5.05 -9.93
C SER A 3 4.37 5.85 -10.29
N ALA A 4 5.32 5.21 -10.94
CA ALA A 4 6.52 5.83 -11.49
C ALA A 4 6.19 6.82 -12.63
N GLY A 5 5.06 6.65 -13.31
CA GLY A 5 4.59 7.55 -14.36
C GLY A 5 3.90 8.82 -13.85
N ARG A 6 3.71 8.96 -12.53
CA ARG A 6 2.95 10.06 -11.92
C ARG A 6 3.86 10.99 -11.11
N SER A 7 4.01 12.23 -11.57
CA SER A 7 4.91 13.23 -10.98
C SER A 7 4.54 13.70 -9.56
N SER A 8 3.31 13.47 -9.11
CA SER A 8 2.87 13.78 -7.74
C SER A 8 3.22 12.70 -6.70
N CYS A 9 3.68 11.52 -7.12
CA CYS A 9 3.99 10.40 -6.22
C CYS A 9 5.32 10.50 -5.43
N PRO A 10 6.41 11.11 -5.94
CA PRO A 10 7.71 11.13 -5.26
C PRO A 10 7.68 11.66 -3.82
N PRO A 11 6.96 12.75 -3.47
CA PRO A 11 6.88 13.23 -2.08
C PRO A 11 6.30 12.18 -1.12
N ALA A 12 5.21 11.51 -1.50
CA ALA A 12 4.60 10.47 -0.67
C ALA A 12 5.49 9.23 -0.55
N ASN A 13 6.16 8.82 -1.63
CA ASN A 13 7.14 7.73 -1.59
C ASN A 13 8.29 8.05 -0.63
N ALA A 14 8.80 9.29 -0.64
CA ALA A 14 9.85 9.73 0.26
C ALA A 14 9.42 9.70 1.74
N ASN A 15 8.17 10.08 2.04
CA ASN A 15 7.64 10.01 3.40
C ASN A 15 7.38 8.55 3.83
N LEU A 16 6.92 7.68 2.94
CA LEU A 16 6.76 6.25 3.22
C LEU A 16 8.11 5.59 3.58
N ILE A 17 9.19 5.98 2.90
CA ILE A 17 10.55 5.49 3.18
C ILE A 17 10.99 5.85 4.60
N LYS A 18 10.62 7.03 5.12
CA LYS A 18 10.98 7.46 6.49
C LYS A 18 10.35 6.58 7.57
N VAL A 19 9.16 6.02 7.32
CA VAL A 19 8.45 5.17 8.29
C VAL A 19 8.73 3.68 8.13
N LYS A 20 9.49 3.27 7.09
CA LYS A 20 9.67 1.84 6.75
C LYS A 20 10.37 1.01 7.83
N ASP A 21 11.24 1.63 8.63
CA ASP A 21 12.00 0.96 9.69
C ASP A 21 11.39 1.19 11.08
N ARG A 22 10.20 1.82 11.17
CA ARG A 22 9.51 2.04 12.44
C ARG A 22 9.05 0.70 13.03
N PRO A 23 9.30 0.41 14.32
CA PRO A 23 8.83 -0.81 14.95
C PRO A 23 7.32 -0.98 14.84
N GLY A 24 6.88 -2.18 14.45
CA GLY A 24 5.46 -2.49 14.28
C GLY A 24 4.83 -1.95 12.99
N VAL A 25 5.62 -1.38 12.08
CA VAL A 25 5.16 -0.93 10.76
C VAL A 25 5.69 -1.86 9.69
N LEU A 26 4.80 -2.32 8.81
CA LEU A 26 5.15 -2.96 7.54
C LEU A 26 4.77 -2.02 6.40
N ALA A 27 5.73 -1.23 5.93
CA ALA A 27 5.53 -0.33 4.80
C ALA A 27 5.62 -1.10 3.48
N LEU A 28 4.57 -1.03 2.66
CA LEU A 28 4.50 -1.69 1.36
C LEU A 28 4.19 -0.66 0.27
N SER A 29 4.89 -0.77 -0.85
CA SER A 29 4.59 0.01 -2.06
C SER A 29 3.86 -0.87 -3.07
N PHE A 30 2.77 -0.35 -3.61
CA PHE A 30 1.93 -1.02 -4.61
C PHE A 30 1.82 -0.10 -5.82
N ASN A 31 2.51 -0.46 -6.89
CA ASN A 31 2.54 0.31 -8.13
C ASN A 31 1.31 -0.02 -8.98
N VAL A 32 0.52 0.99 -9.31
CA VAL A 32 -0.73 0.84 -10.08
C VAL A 32 -0.48 0.97 -11.57
N THR A 33 -1.38 0.42 -12.37
CA THR A 33 -1.27 0.33 -13.84
C THR A 33 -2.01 1.43 -14.59
N TYR A 34 -2.94 2.14 -13.94
CA TYR A 34 -3.84 3.08 -14.64
C TYR A 34 -3.18 4.38 -15.08
N TRP A 35 -1.88 4.58 -14.86
CA TRP A 35 -1.10 5.68 -15.43
C TRP A 35 -0.23 5.26 -16.62
N ASP A 36 -0.18 3.96 -16.97
CA ASP A 36 0.68 3.45 -18.03
C ASP A 36 0.34 4.07 -19.40
N TYR A 37 -0.88 4.58 -19.57
CA TYR A 37 -1.32 5.27 -20.78
C TYR A 37 -0.56 6.58 -21.06
N LEU A 38 0.15 7.14 -20.08
CA LEU A 38 0.99 8.32 -20.23
C LEU A 38 2.29 8.06 -21.02
N GLY A 39 2.48 6.83 -21.51
CA GLY A 39 3.59 6.48 -22.40
C GLY A 39 4.80 5.86 -21.70
N TRP A 40 4.68 5.58 -20.40
CA TRP A 40 5.63 4.75 -19.65
C TRP A 40 4.87 3.71 -18.83
N LYS A 41 5.17 2.44 -19.07
CA LYS A 41 4.64 1.33 -18.29
C LYS A 41 5.45 1.17 -17.02
N ASP A 42 4.80 1.26 -15.86
CA ASP A 42 5.48 1.11 -14.57
C ASP A 42 6.08 -0.31 -14.43
N THR A 43 7.38 -0.39 -14.14
CA THR A 43 8.13 -1.65 -14.01
C THR A 43 7.58 -2.56 -12.91
N PHE A 44 7.04 -1.97 -11.84
CA PHE A 44 6.43 -2.70 -10.74
C PHE A 44 4.90 -2.68 -10.79
N GLY A 45 4.33 -2.03 -11.81
CA GLY A 45 2.90 -1.92 -12.05
C GLY A 45 2.23 -3.29 -12.21
N LYS A 46 1.19 -3.55 -11.43
CA LYS A 46 0.40 -4.80 -11.52
C LYS A 46 -1.09 -4.52 -11.42
N GLN A 47 -1.89 -5.21 -12.24
CA GLN A 47 -3.34 -5.03 -12.26
C GLN A 47 -3.98 -5.43 -10.92
N GLU A 48 -3.41 -6.41 -10.23
CA GLU A 48 -3.85 -6.85 -8.91
C GLU A 48 -3.68 -5.76 -7.85
N PHE A 49 -2.67 -4.88 -8.00
CA PHE A 49 -2.47 -3.74 -7.12
C PHE A 49 -3.50 -2.65 -7.38
N THR A 50 -3.82 -2.39 -8.65
CA THR A 50 -4.94 -1.53 -9.05
C THR A 50 -6.26 -2.05 -8.48
N GLN A 51 -6.56 -3.35 -8.63
CA GLN A 51 -7.79 -3.93 -8.10
C GLN A 51 -7.86 -3.86 -6.57
N ARG A 52 -6.74 -4.11 -5.88
CA ARG A 52 -6.66 -3.94 -4.43
C ARG A 52 -7.03 -2.52 -4.02
N GLN A 53 -6.53 -1.51 -4.74
CA GLN A 53 -6.90 -0.12 -4.48
C GLN A 53 -8.40 0.10 -4.70
N VAL A 54 -8.94 -0.34 -5.84
CA VAL A 54 -10.38 -0.22 -6.16
C VAL A 54 -11.25 -0.82 -5.05
N SER A 55 -10.84 -1.93 -4.43
CA SER A 55 -11.56 -2.51 -3.28
C SER A 55 -11.48 -1.67 -2.00
N TYR A 56 -10.45 -0.85 -1.83
CA TYR A 56 -10.31 0.07 -0.69
C TYR A 56 -11.15 1.34 -0.84
N GLU A 57 -11.42 1.84 -2.06
CA GLU A 57 -12.01 3.17 -2.25
C GLU A 57 -13.41 3.31 -1.61
N PRO A 58 -14.41 2.42 -1.88
CA PRO A 58 -15.74 2.60 -1.31
C PRO A 58 -15.78 2.62 0.23
N PRO A 59 -15.14 1.69 0.98
CA PRO A 59 -15.15 1.75 2.45
C PRO A 59 -14.32 2.92 3.02
N LEU A 60 -13.42 3.51 2.24
CA LEU A 60 -12.69 4.72 2.62
C LEU A 60 -13.43 6.01 2.23
N GLY A 61 -14.56 5.91 1.53
CA GLY A 61 -15.39 7.06 1.13
C GLY A 61 -14.95 7.77 -0.14
N HIS A 62 -14.18 7.09 -0.99
CA HIS A 62 -13.72 7.64 -2.28
C HIS A 62 -14.51 7.05 -3.45
N ASP A 63 -14.72 7.86 -4.49
CA ASP A 63 -15.44 7.45 -5.71
C ASP A 63 -14.59 6.60 -6.68
N GLY A 64 -13.27 6.58 -6.50
CA GLY A 64 -12.36 5.85 -7.37
C GLY A 64 -10.89 5.98 -7.00
N PRO A 65 -10.03 5.13 -7.57
CA PRO A 65 -8.62 5.04 -7.19
C PRO A 65 -7.84 6.29 -7.61
N PHE A 66 -6.90 6.72 -6.77
CA PHE A 66 -6.03 7.87 -7.04
C PHE A 66 -4.60 7.65 -6.53
N THR A 67 -3.64 8.44 -7.03
CA THR A 67 -2.27 8.42 -6.50
C THR A 67 -1.70 9.82 -6.28
N PRO A 68 -0.84 10.00 -5.25
CA PRO A 68 -0.49 8.98 -4.26
C PRO A 68 -1.60 8.77 -3.22
N GLN A 69 -1.68 7.56 -2.69
CA GLN A 69 -2.58 7.21 -1.58
C GLN A 69 -1.87 6.22 -0.65
N VAL A 70 -1.90 6.48 0.65
CA VAL A 70 -1.36 5.61 1.69
C VAL A 70 -2.51 5.14 2.57
N VAL A 71 -2.76 3.85 2.58
CA VAL A 71 -3.79 3.22 3.42
C VAL A 71 -3.14 2.61 4.65
N VAL A 72 -3.62 2.95 5.85
CA VAL A 72 -3.14 2.43 7.14
C VAL A 72 -4.16 1.46 7.72
N ASN A 73 -3.70 0.24 8.02
CA ASN A 73 -4.49 -0.87 8.56
C ASN A 73 -5.81 -1.17 7.81
N GLY A 74 -5.99 -0.67 6.59
CA GLY A 74 -7.20 -0.86 5.78
C GLY A 74 -8.41 -0.03 6.18
N HIS A 75 -8.27 0.93 7.10
CA HIS A 75 -9.40 1.67 7.67
C HIS A 75 -9.29 3.19 7.55
N ALA A 76 -8.11 3.70 7.22
CA ALA A 76 -7.89 5.12 7.04
C ALA A 76 -6.85 5.32 5.95
N ASP A 77 -6.94 6.44 5.23
CA ASP A 77 -6.00 6.77 4.20
C ASP A 77 -5.67 8.26 4.14
N VAL A 78 -4.63 8.55 3.37
CA VAL A 78 -4.05 9.89 3.24
C VAL A 78 -3.25 9.98 1.95
N VAL A 79 -3.09 11.18 1.38
CA VAL A 79 -2.21 11.39 0.20
C VAL A 79 -0.76 11.10 0.57
N GLY A 80 -0.30 11.55 1.75
CA GLY A 80 1.00 11.24 2.32
C GLY A 80 2.13 12.14 1.80
N ALA A 81 1.81 13.16 1.00
CA ALA A 81 2.80 14.06 0.42
C ALA A 81 3.34 15.07 1.44
N ALA A 82 2.54 15.44 2.45
CA ALA A 82 2.98 16.36 3.49
C ALA A 82 3.88 15.65 4.52
N PRO A 83 4.95 16.29 5.02
CA PRO A 83 5.76 15.71 6.09
C PRO A 83 4.92 15.40 7.34
N GLY A 84 5.08 14.19 7.91
CA GLY A 84 4.40 13.78 9.14
C GLY A 84 2.97 13.26 8.97
N GLU A 85 2.37 13.39 7.77
CA GLU A 85 1.00 12.95 7.50
C GLU A 85 0.83 11.44 7.73
N ILE A 86 1.79 10.64 7.23
CA ILE A 86 1.79 9.19 7.34
C ILE A 86 2.02 8.77 8.80
N GLU A 87 2.99 9.40 9.48
CA GLU A 87 3.30 9.15 10.87
C GLU A 87 2.12 9.45 11.81
N HIS A 88 1.42 10.56 11.53
CA HIS A 88 0.21 10.95 12.25
C HIS A 88 -0.89 9.92 12.04
N LEU A 89 -1.14 9.51 10.78
CA LEU A 89 -2.16 8.52 10.47
C LEU A 89 -1.86 7.16 11.12
N ILE A 90 -0.60 6.70 11.11
CA ILE A 90 -0.17 5.49 11.82
C ILE A 90 -0.47 5.58 13.32
N THR A 91 -0.29 6.76 13.92
CA THR A 91 -0.49 6.96 15.36
C THR A 91 -1.97 7.09 15.72
N ALA A 92 -2.77 7.70 14.86
CA ALA A 92 -4.20 7.89 15.04
C ALA A 92 -5.02 6.62 14.74
N THR A 93 -4.52 5.74 13.86
CA THR A 93 -5.24 4.53 13.46
C THR A 93 -5.03 3.42 14.48
N ALA A 94 -6.14 2.89 15.01
CA ALA A 94 -6.10 1.76 15.92
C ALA A 94 -5.40 0.56 15.27
N LYS A 95 -4.68 -0.22 16.09
CA LYS A 95 -4.15 -1.51 15.65
C LYS A 95 -5.32 -2.42 15.30
N THR A 96 -5.26 -3.06 14.14
CA THR A 96 -6.24 -4.07 13.76
C THR A 96 -6.00 -5.35 14.55
N GLY A 97 -7.07 -5.90 15.10
CA GLY A 97 -7.08 -7.27 15.58
C GLY A 97 -7.13 -8.27 14.42
N GLY A 98 -6.89 -9.54 14.71
CA GLY A 98 -6.96 -10.60 13.72
C GLY A 98 -6.51 -11.93 14.30
N PRO A 99 -6.66 -13.02 13.54
CA PRO A 99 -6.07 -14.30 13.91
C PRO A 99 -4.54 -14.16 14.04
N SER A 100 -3.93 -15.00 14.86
CA SER A 100 -2.46 -15.08 14.91
C SER A 100 -1.91 -15.52 13.55
N LEU A 101 -0.77 -14.96 13.16
CA LEU A 101 -0.06 -15.33 11.93
C LEU A 101 1.32 -15.85 12.32
N SER A 102 1.73 -16.98 11.75
CA SER A 102 3.10 -17.47 11.85
C SER A 102 3.66 -17.82 10.49
N LEU A 103 4.94 -17.47 10.29
CA LEU A 103 5.73 -17.83 9.12
C LEU A 103 6.97 -18.56 9.62
N ASP A 104 7.05 -19.87 9.37
CA ASP A 104 8.17 -20.71 9.79
C ASP A 104 8.41 -21.84 8.79
N GLY A 105 9.67 -22.15 8.49
CA GLY A 105 10.06 -23.28 7.65
C GLY A 105 9.38 -23.33 6.27
N GLY A 106 9.08 -22.17 5.67
CA GLY A 106 8.35 -22.08 4.39
C GLY A 106 6.85 -22.36 4.48
N LYS A 107 6.30 -22.46 5.69
CA LYS A 107 4.87 -22.61 5.96
C LYS A 107 4.30 -21.31 6.51
N VAL A 108 3.07 -21.02 6.11
CA VAL A 108 2.26 -19.95 6.68
C VAL A 108 1.11 -20.60 7.42
N ALA A 109 0.93 -20.26 8.70
CA ALA A 109 -0.24 -20.68 9.47
C ALA A 109 -1.02 -19.46 9.96
N ILE A 110 -2.34 -19.60 9.92
CA ILE A 110 -3.31 -18.59 10.33
C ILE A 110 -4.13 -19.23 11.43
N GLY A 111 -4.13 -18.59 12.61
CA GLY A 111 -4.90 -19.04 13.76
C GLY A 111 -6.41 -18.91 13.52
N ALA A 112 -7.19 -19.42 14.47
CA ALA A 112 -8.63 -19.21 14.46
C ALA A 112 -8.96 -17.72 14.63
N GLY A 113 -9.99 -17.25 13.95
CA GLY A 113 -10.49 -15.89 14.03
C GLY A 113 -11.90 -15.78 13.49
N ALA A 114 -12.58 -14.69 13.84
CA ALA A 114 -13.89 -14.35 13.28
C ALA A 114 -13.70 -13.44 12.07
N ALA A 115 -14.26 -13.81 10.92
CA ALA A 115 -14.25 -12.98 9.73
C ALA A 115 -15.31 -11.86 9.85
N PRO A 116 -14.93 -10.57 9.76
CA PRO A 116 -15.89 -9.48 9.71
C PRO A 116 -16.83 -9.65 8.51
N GLY A 117 -18.15 -9.69 8.72
CA GLY A 117 -19.11 -9.90 7.63
C GLY A 117 -19.11 -11.31 7.02
N GLY A 118 -18.49 -12.30 7.68
CA GLY A 118 -18.54 -13.70 7.28
C GLY A 118 -17.55 -14.12 6.18
N LYS A 119 -16.70 -13.20 5.68
CA LYS A 119 -15.62 -13.49 4.71
C LYS A 119 -14.37 -12.67 5.05
N ALA A 120 -13.19 -13.21 4.71
CA ALA A 120 -11.92 -12.51 4.84
C ALA A 120 -10.98 -12.94 3.72
N ASP A 121 -10.23 -11.98 3.18
CA ASP A 121 -9.15 -12.27 2.23
C ASP A 121 -7.83 -12.47 2.98
N VAL A 122 -7.10 -13.51 2.59
CA VAL A 122 -5.74 -13.76 3.07
C VAL A 122 -4.75 -13.26 2.02
N TRP A 123 -3.95 -12.26 2.39
CA TRP A 123 -2.92 -11.71 1.52
C TRP A 123 -1.53 -12.20 1.93
N LEU A 124 -0.88 -12.96 1.05
CA LEU A 124 0.55 -13.27 1.15
C LEU A 124 1.34 -12.30 0.28
N VAL A 125 2.06 -11.38 0.93
CA VAL A 125 2.89 -10.40 0.22
C VAL A 125 4.35 -10.85 0.23
N ARG A 126 4.91 -11.05 -0.96
CA ARG A 126 6.36 -11.20 -1.17
C ARG A 126 6.89 -9.87 -1.69
N TYR A 127 7.92 -9.34 -1.03
CA TYR A 127 8.49 -8.04 -1.36
C TYR A 127 10.00 -8.06 -1.25
N THR A 128 10.67 -7.23 -2.05
CA THR A 128 12.09 -6.95 -1.92
C THR A 128 12.27 -5.91 -0.82
N LYS A 129 13.10 -6.19 0.18
CA LYS A 129 13.38 -5.23 1.25
C LYS A 129 14.27 -4.10 0.71
N GLY A 130 13.91 -2.86 1.02
CA GLY A 130 14.70 -1.68 0.68
C GLY A 130 14.06 -0.82 -0.40
N VAL A 131 14.80 0.21 -0.82
CA VAL A 131 14.41 1.10 -1.92
C VAL A 131 14.99 0.54 -3.20
N VAL A 132 14.20 0.51 -4.26
CA VAL A 132 14.66 0.16 -5.61
C VAL A 132 14.51 1.39 -6.49
N GLU A 133 15.60 1.82 -7.09
CA GLU A 133 15.61 2.92 -8.05
C GLU A 133 15.25 2.39 -9.44
N VAL A 134 14.35 3.09 -10.12
CA VAL A 134 13.92 2.75 -11.48
C VAL A 134 14.19 3.96 -12.37
N PRO A 135 14.95 3.82 -13.47
CA PRO A 135 15.08 4.88 -14.45
C PRO A 135 13.75 5.03 -15.19
N VAL A 136 13.11 6.19 -15.04
CA VAL A 136 11.85 6.52 -15.71
C VAL A 136 12.15 7.32 -16.98
N ALA A 137 11.74 6.83 -18.15
CA ALA A 137 12.04 7.51 -19.42
C ALA A 137 10.94 8.49 -19.89
N ARG A 138 9.68 8.27 -19.46
CA ARG A 138 8.50 9.11 -19.78
C ARG A 138 7.51 9.06 -18.61
N GLY A 139 6.56 9.98 -18.59
CA GLY A 139 5.58 10.19 -17.52
C GLY A 139 5.05 11.62 -17.60
N GLU A 140 4.18 12.00 -16.68
CA GLU A 140 3.82 13.41 -16.48
C GLU A 140 5.00 14.30 -16.08
#